data_AF-A0A946V5E6-F1
#
_entry.id   AF-A0A946V5E6-F1
#
_cell.length_a   1.000
_cell.length_b   1.000
_cell.length_c   1.000
_cell.angle_alpha   90.00
_cell.angle_beta   90.00
_cell.angle_gamma   90.00
#
_symmetry.space_group_name_H-M   'P 1'
#
loop_
_entity.id
_entity.type
_entity.pdbx_description
1 polymer ?
#
loop_
_entity_poly.entity_id
_entity_poly.type
_entity_poly.pdbx_seq_one_letter_code
_entity_poly.pdbx_strand_id
1 'polypeptide(L)' 'DELEDGFAGVGTVVRGRAGEVVAAMSICGPTQRLTESRRASLGATLCAAAGQLQPGY' A
#
# COMPACT_ATOMS: atom_id res chain seq x y z
N ASP A 1 -10.98 9.98 1.10
CA ASP A 1 -10.73 10.73 2.32
C ASP A 1 -10.40 9.77 3.43
N GLU A 2 -9.40 10.09 4.23
CA GLU A 2 -8.92 9.27 5.35
C GLU A 2 -10.02 9.19 6.43
N LEU A 3 -10.08 8.07 7.15
CA LEU A 3 -11.08 7.82 8.19
C LEU A 3 -10.92 8.76 9.42
N GLU A 4 -9.79 9.46 9.52
CA GLU A 4 -9.45 10.30 10.68
C GLU A 4 -8.62 11.51 10.22
N ASP A 5 -9.03 12.71 10.64
CA ASP A 5 -8.33 13.95 10.30
C ASP A 5 -6.90 13.94 10.85
N GLY A 6 -5.93 14.31 10.00
CA GLY A 6 -4.52 14.27 10.36
C GLY A 6 -3.88 12.89 10.29
N PHE A 7 -4.61 11.88 9.80
CA PHE A 7 -4.07 10.59 9.39
C PHE A 7 -3.96 10.52 7.87
N ALA A 8 -2.92 9.83 7.40
CA ALA A 8 -2.65 9.60 5.99
C ALA A 8 -2.19 8.15 5.77
N GLY A 9 -2.47 7.59 4.61
CA GLY A 9 -2.15 6.21 4.27
C GLY A 9 -1.89 6.04 2.77
N VAL A 10 -1.15 4.98 2.47
CA VAL A 10 -0.98 4.47 1.11
C VAL A 10 -1.15 2.96 1.14
N GLY A 11 -1.87 2.42 0.17
CA GLY A 11 -2.20 1.01 0.11
C GLY A 11 -1.98 0.40 -1.27
N THR A 12 -1.85 -0.92 -1.28
CA THR A 12 -1.80 -1.74 -2.49
C THR A 12 -2.54 -3.05 -2.26
N VAL A 13 -2.77 -3.80 -3.34
CA VAL A 13 -3.40 -5.11 -3.29
C VAL A 13 -2.39 -6.20 -3.62
N VAL A 14 -2.51 -7.34 -2.93
CA VAL A 14 -1.83 -8.58 -3.32
C VAL A 14 -2.79 -9.37 -4.19
N ARG A 15 -2.28 -9.85 -5.32
CA ARG A 15 -3.06 -10.64 -6.27
C ARG A 15 -2.67 -12.10 -6.20
N GLY A 16 -3.65 -12.98 -6.27
CA GLY A 16 -3.47 -14.42 -6.42
C GLY A 16 -3.18 -14.80 -7.87
N ARG A 17 -3.14 -16.11 -8.13
CA ARG A 17 -2.66 -16.66 -9.41
C ARG A 17 -3.56 -16.31 -10.60
N ALA A 18 -4.85 -16.15 -10.39
CA ALA A 18 -5.80 -15.75 -11.43
C ALA A 18 -5.97 -14.23 -11.51
N GLY A 19 -5.13 -13.46 -10.82
CA GLY A 19 -5.20 -11.99 -10.75
C GLY A 19 -6.27 -11.48 -9.77
N GLU A 20 -6.95 -12.37 -9.06
CA GLU A 20 -7.91 -12.06 -8.01
C GLU A 20 -7.22 -11.33 -6.85
N VAL A 21 -7.91 -10.38 -6.21
CA VAL A 21 -7.38 -9.72 -5.01
C VAL A 21 -7.53 -10.69 -3.83
N VAL A 22 -6.42 -11.09 -3.24
CA VAL A 22 -6.39 -12.03 -2.10
C VAL A 22 -6.09 -11.35 -0.78
N ALA A 23 -5.44 -10.18 -0.82
CA ALA A 23 -5.17 -9.37 0.36
C ALA A 23 -4.95 -7.90 -0.02
N ALA A 24 -4.92 -7.03 0.98
CA ALA A 24 -4.50 -5.64 0.87
C ALA A 24 -3.41 -5.35 1.90
N MET A 25 -2.50 -4.44 1.55
CA MET A 25 -1.46 -3.95 2.44
C MET A 25 -1.51 -2.43 2.46
N SER A 26 -1.32 -1.82 3.62
CA SER A 26 -1.25 -0.38 3.75
C SER A 26 -0.22 0.04 4.79
N ILE A 27 0.37 1.21 4.57
CA ILE A 27 1.14 1.94 5.57
C ILE A 27 0.38 3.21 5.85
N CYS A 28 0.04 3.42 7.12
CA CYS A 28 -0.71 4.58 7.56
C CYS A 28 -0.04 5.24 8.77
N GLY A 29 -0.32 6.51 9.00
CA GLY A 29 0.28 7.28 10.07
C GLY A 29 -0.04 8.78 9.97
N PRO A 30 0.54 9.61 10.85
CA PRO A 30 0.22 11.03 10.88
C PRO A 30 0.57 11.75 9.56
N THR A 31 -0.34 12.55 9.02
CA THR A 31 -0.20 13.28 7.75
C THR A 31 1.06 14.16 7.72
N GLN A 32 1.46 14.71 8.88
CA GLN A 32 2.68 15.50 9.01
C GLN A 32 3.95 14.70 8.69
N ARG A 33 3.95 13.38 8.91
CA ARG A 33 5.07 12.48 8.57
C ARG A 33 4.87 11.77 7.23
N LEU A 34 3.62 11.55 6.81
CA LEU A 34 3.23 10.95 5.54
C LEU A 34 2.88 12.02 4.51
N THR A 35 3.88 12.85 4.18
CA THR A 35 3.79 13.81 3.07
C THR A 35 3.47 13.11 1.76
N GLU A 36 2.98 13.85 0.77
CA GLU A 36 2.64 13.30 -0.55
C GLU A 36 3.82 12.59 -1.21
N SER A 37 5.01 13.21 -1.21
CA SER A 37 6.23 12.60 -1.76
C SER A 37 6.61 11.30 -1.04
N ARG A 38 6.40 11.24 0.28
CA ARG A 38 6.68 10.03 1.06
C ARG A 38 5.64 8.94 0.82
N ARG A 39 4.36 9.29 0.66
CA ARG A 39 3.32 8.35 0.25
C ARG A 39 3.60 7.77 -1.13
N ALA A 40 4.06 8.58 -2.09
CA ALA A 40 4.44 8.10 -3.42
C ALA A 40 5.60 7.09 -3.35
N SER A 41 6.66 7.41 -2.61
CA SER A 41 7.79 6.50 -2.39
C SER A 41 7.37 5.20 -1.68
N LEU A 42 6.57 5.30 -0.61
CA LEU A 42 6.05 4.14 0.10
C LEU A 42 5.10 3.30 -0.76
N GLY A 43 4.31 3.93 -1.63
CA GLY A 43 3.44 3.23 -2.59
C GLY A 43 4.24 2.38 -3.57
N ALA A 44 5.35 2.90 -4.10
CA ALA A 44 6.25 2.13 -4.95
C ALA A 44 6.86 0.93 -4.20
N THR A 45 7.31 1.14 -2.96
CA THR A 45 7.82 0.06 -2.09
C THR A 45 6.74 -0.99 -1.80
N LEU A 46 5.52 -0.56 -1.49
CA LEU A 46 4.38 -1.46 -1.24
C LEU A 46 4.07 -2.31 -2.47
N CYS A 47 4.04 -1.73 -3.67
CA CYS A 47 3.84 -2.48 -4.91
C CYS A 47 4.93 -3.53 -5.14
N ALA A 48 6.20 -3.17 -4.90
CA ALA A 48 7.30 -4.14 -4.99
C ALA A 48 7.15 -5.28 -3.97
N ALA A 49 6.79 -4.97 -2.73
CA ALA A 49 6.55 -5.95 -1.68
C ALA A 49 5.35 -6.86 -2.01
N ALA A 50 4.24 -6.30 -2.51
CA ALA A 50 3.09 -7.07 -2.95
C ALA A 50 3.45 -8.02 -4.09
N GLY A 51 4.35 -7.62 -5.00
CA GLY A 51 4.89 -8.49 -6.05
C GLY A 51 5.67 -9.70 -5.52
N GLN A 52 6.33 -9.59 -4.35
CA GLN A 52 7.02 -10.71 -3.71
C GLN A 52 6.05 -11.69 -3.01
N LEU A 53 4.85 -11.22 -2.67
CA LEU A 53 3.80 -12.04 -2.06
C LEU A 53 2.92 -12.72 -3.11
N GLN A 54 3.01 -12.30 -4.38
CA GLN A 54 2.35 -12.97 -5.48
C GLN A 54 2.99 -14.36 -5.67
N PRO A 55 2.20 -15.45 -5.66
CA PRO A 55 2.75 -16.78 -5.88
C PRO A 55 3.47 -16.83 -7.23
N GLY A 56 4.75 -17.18 -7.21
CA GLY A 56 5.49 -17.51 -8.44
C GLY A 56 4.84 -18.68 -9.16
N TYR A 57 5.04 -18.72 -10.48
CA TYR A 57 4.75 -19.91 -11.29
C TYR A 57 5.61 -21.08 -10.83
#